data_AF-A0A645H888-F1
#
_entry.id   AF-A0A645H888-F1
#
_cell.length_a   1.000
_cell.length_b   1.000
_cell.length_c   1.000
_cell.angle_alpha   90.00
_cell.angle_beta   90.00
_cell.angle_gamma   90.00
#
_symmetry.space_group_name_H-M   'P 1'
#
loop_
_entity.id
_entity.type
_entity.pdbx_description
1 polymer ?
#
loop_
_entity_poly.entity_id
_entity_poly.type
_entity_poly.pdbx_seq_one_letter_code
_entity_poly.pdbx_strand_id
1 'polypeptide(L)'
;MGIRITRAKSLSQAYQSLGNLKQIVVEADELLYVLAVSWDSDAFDEKPSASNVKELLKQAEEAFDIVIVDCPSGNGNAVAARALNLAKAVILLSGGSGVPAM
;
A
#
# COMPACT_ATOMS: atom_id res chain seq x y z
N MET A 1 1.74 18.58 -3.99
CA MET A 1 0.37 18.33 -3.45
C MET A 1 0.44 18.37 -1.93
N GLY A 2 -0.47 19.08 -1.27
CA GLY A 2 -0.54 19.23 0.19
C GLY A 2 -1.49 18.23 0.85
N ILE A 3 -1.39 16.94 0.50
CA ILE A 3 -2.27 15.91 1.04
C ILE A 3 -1.92 15.68 2.51
N ARG A 4 -2.92 15.75 3.39
CA ARG A 4 -2.78 15.44 4.81
C ARG A 4 -3.49 14.13 5.12
N ILE A 5 -2.71 13.07 5.34
CA ILE A 5 -3.23 11.76 5.73
C ILE A 5 -3.35 11.74 7.24
N THR A 6 -4.58 11.79 7.73
CA THR A 6 -4.86 11.62 9.17
C THR A 6 -4.79 10.16 9.55
N ARG A 7 -4.59 9.84 10.84
CA ARG A 7 -4.64 8.47 11.35
C ARG A 7 -5.96 7.74 11.03
N ALA A 8 -7.09 8.44 11.01
CA ALA A 8 -8.38 7.86 10.63
C ALA A 8 -8.48 7.48 9.14
N LYS A 9 -7.55 7.94 8.31
CA LYS A 9 -7.46 7.70 6.87
C LYS A 9 -6.14 7.04 6.47
N SER A 10 -5.50 6.32 7.40
CA SER A 10 -4.24 5.64 7.15
C SER A 10 -4.42 4.15 6.90
N LEU A 11 -3.40 3.52 6.33
CA LEU A 11 -3.33 2.06 6.16
C LEU A 11 -3.55 1.32 7.48
N SER A 12 -3.02 1.85 8.59
CA SER A 12 -3.24 1.35 9.95
C SER A 12 -4.72 1.21 10.30
N GLN A 13 -5.51 2.25 10.02
CA GLN A 13 -6.94 2.24 10.26
C GLN A 13 -7.64 1.25 9.34
N ALA A 14 -7.17 1.10 8.10
CA ALA A 14 -7.73 0.14 7.14
C ALA A 14 -7.62 -1.31 7.64
N TYR A 15 -6.54 -1.67 8.36
CA TYR A 15 -6.43 -2.99 8.99
C TYR A 15 -7.41 -3.22 10.14
N GLN A 16 -7.87 -2.15 10.78
CA GLN A 16 -8.77 -2.21 11.95
C GLN A 16 -10.25 -2.06 11.56
N SER A 17 -10.53 -1.50 10.38
CA SER A 17 -11.88 -1.17 9.91
C SER A 17 -12.18 -1.81 8.56
N LEU A 18 -12.02 -3.14 8.50
CA LEU A 18 -12.31 -3.95 7.32
C LEU A 18 -13.79 -3.78 6.91
N GLY A 19 -14.03 -3.50 5.62
CA GLY A 19 -15.36 -3.34 5.03
C GLY A 19 -15.71 -1.90 4.63
N ASN A 20 -14.93 -0.92 5.11
CA ASN A 20 -15.19 0.50 4.86
C ASN A 20 -14.04 1.19 4.08
N LEU A 21 -13.34 0.46 3.22
CA LEU A 21 -12.15 0.97 2.52
C LEU A 21 -12.39 2.32 1.82
N LYS A 22 -13.52 2.49 1.13
CA LYS A 22 -13.91 3.75 0.46
C LYS A 22 -14.05 4.96 1.41
N GLN A 23 -14.31 4.73 2.70
CA GLN A 23 -14.39 5.79 3.71
C GLN A 23 -13.02 6.16 4.31
N ILE A 24 -12.06 5.23 4.22
CA ILE A 24 -10.73 5.34 4.83
C ILE A 24 -9.73 5.94 3.83
N VAL A 25 -9.86 5.64 2.54
CA VAL A 25 -8.99 6.23 1.52
C VAL A 25 -9.10 7.76 1.48
N VAL A 26 -8.00 8.41 1.12
CA VAL A 26 -7.96 9.84 0.83
C VAL A 26 -8.12 10.02 -0.67
N GLU A 27 -9.16 10.74 -1.08
CA GLU A 27 -9.26 11.25 -2.45
C GLU A 27 -8.21 12.34 -2.64
N ALA A 28 -7.17 12.04 -3.39
CA ALA A 28 -6.06 12.93 -3.69
C ALA A 28 -6.33 13.77 -4.96
N ASP A 29 -7.11 13.20 -5.88
CA ASP A 29 -7.65 13.80 -7.10
C ASP A 29 -8.90 13.01 -7.53
N GLU A 30 -9.65 13.47 -8.54
CA GLU A 30 -10.96 12.93 -8.94
C GLU A 30 -10.99 11.39 -9.10
N LEU A 31 -9.92 10.83 -9.66
CA LEU A 31 -9.77 9.39 -9.92
C LEU A 31 -8.57 8.78 -9.17
N LEU A 32 -7.92 9.54 -8.28
CA LEU A 32 -6.74 9.11 -7.55
C LEU A 32 -7.05 9.03 -6.06
N TYR A 33 -7.10 7.80 -5.55
CA TYR A 33 -7.30 7.51 -4.15
C TYR A 33 -6.00 6.99 -3.54
N VAL A 34 -5.66 7.51 -2.37
CA VAL A 34 -4.41 7.20 -1.68
C VAL A 34 -4.73 6.61 -0.32
N LEU A 35 -4.11 5.46 -0.05
CA LEU A 35 -4.02 4.88 1.27
C LEU A 35 -2.53 4.77 1.61
N ALA A 36 -2.08 5.57 2.57
CA ALA A 36 -0.67 5.57 2.97
C ALA A 36 -0.53 5.52 4.49
N VAL A 37 0.72 5.46 4.93
CA VAL A 37 1.11 5.61 6.34
C VAL A 37 1.81 6.95 6.51
N SER A 38 1.76 7.47 7.73
CA SER A 38 2.44 8.72 8.07
C SER A 38 3.94 8.60 7.85
N TRP A 39 4.59 9.69 7.42
CA TRP A 39 6.02 9.72 7.11
C TRP A 39 6.94 9.45 8.32
N ASP A 40 6.41 9.61 9.54
CA ASP A 40 7.08 9.34 10.81
C ASP A 40 6.86 7.91 11.32
N SER A 41 6.13 7.08 10.56
CA SER A 41 5.85 5.68 10.86
C SER A 41 6.23 4.82 9.67
N ASP A 42 6.96 3.73 9.88
CA ASP A 42 7.13 2.75 8.82
C ASP A 42 5.75 2.16 8.49
N ALA A 43 5.37 2.15 7.21
CA ALA A 43 4.13 1.56 6.73
C ALA A 43 4.02 0.06 7.04
N PHE A 44 5.16 -0.52 7.43
CA PHE A 44 5.40 -1.93 7.63
C PHE A 44 5.79 -2.27 9.07
N ASP A 45 5.89 -1.27 9.97
CA ASP A 45 6.09 -1.49 11.41
C ASP A 45 4.83 -2.06 12.07
N GLU A 46 3.67 -1.63 11.60
CA GLU A 46 2.43 -2.32 11.95
C GLU A 46 2.46 -3.71 11.33
N LYS A 47 2.33 -4.74 12.17
CA LYS A 47 2.28 -6.16 11.78
C LYS A 47 0.81 -6.61 11.72
N PRO A 48 0.05 -6.24 10.68
CA PRO A 48 -1.32 -6.71 10.55
C PRO A 48 -1.31 -8.24 10.42
N SER A 49 -2.38 -8.87 10.89
CA SER A 49 -2.58 -10.29 10.65
C SER A 49 -2.70 -10.55 9.14
N ALA A 50 -2.25 -11.73 8.70
CA ALA A 50 -2.35 -12.13 7.30
C ALA A 50 -3.80 -12.13 6.78
N SER A 51 -4.79 -12.37 7.65
CA SER A 51 -6.21 -12.28 7.32
C SER A 51 -6.63 -10.86 6.99
N ASN A 52 -6.17 -9.86 7.75
CA ASN A 52 -6.53 -8.46 7.53
C ASN A 52 -5.91 -7.92 6.25
N VAL A 53 -4.65 -8.29 5.98
CA VAL A 53 -3.99 -7.95 4.70
C VAL A 53 -4.73 -8.54 3.51
N LYS A 54 -5.14 -9.81 3.61
CA LYS A 54 -5.89 -10.48 2.54
C LYS A 54 -7.23 -9.79 2.27
N GLU A 55 -7.97 -9.47 3.33
CA GLU A 55 -9.27 -8.82 3.21
C GLU A 55 -9.15 -7.40 2.68
N LEU A 56 -8.14 -6.63 3.13
CA LEU A 56 -7.86 -5.29 2.62
C LEU A 56 -7.61 -5.28 1.10
N LEU A 57 -6.72 -6.16 0.63
CA LEU A 57 -6.36 -6.22 -0.80
C LEU A 57 -7.54 -6.68 -1.65
N LYS A 58 -8.36 -7.60 -1.13
CA LYS A 58 -9.61 -8.02 -1.80
C LYS A 58 -10.57 -6.85 -1.94
N GLN A 59 -10.78 -6.07 -0.86
CA GLN A 59 -11.65 -4.89 -0.90
C GLN A 59 -11.12 -3.82 -1.86
N ALA A 60 -9.79 -3.66 -1.96
CA ALA A 60 -9.19 -2.75 -2.92
C ALA A 60 -9.49 -3.19 -4.36
N GLU A 61 -9.34 -4.48 -4.66
CA GLU A 61 -9.63 -5.04 -5.99
C GLU A 61 -11.12 -4.95 -6.36
N GLU A 62 -12.03 -5.07 -5.40
CA GLU A 62 -13.47 -4.91 -5.62
C GLU A 62 -13.90 -3.43 -5.74
N ALA A 63 -13.16 -2.51 -5.11
CA ALA A 63 -13.53 -1.10 -5.03
C ALA A 63 -12.95 -0.22 -6.13
N PHE A 64 -11.81 -0.62 -6.72
CA PHE A 64 -11.04 0.20 -7.67
C PHE A 64 -10.63 -0.62 -8.90
N ASP A 65 -10.65 0.02 -10.08
CA ASP A 65 -10.27 -0.63 -11.33
C ASP A 65 -8.78 -0.99 -11.38
N ILE A 66 -7.94 -0.12 -10.80
CA ILE A 66 -6.49 -0.27 -10.74
C ILE A 66 -6.04 -0.04 -9.30
N VAL A 67 -5.32 -1.03 -8.76
CA VAL A 67 -4.70 -0.96 -7.43
C VAL A 67 -3.19 -1.02 -7.61
N ILE A 68 -2.50 0.03 -7.15
CA ILE A 68 -1.04 0.09 -7.10
C ILE A 68 -0.63 -0.04 -5.65
N VAL A 69 0.24 -1.00 -5.36
CA VAL A 69 0.78 -1.21 -4.02
C VAL A 69 2.27 -0.91 -4.06
N ASP A 70 2.68 0.15 -3.38
CA ASP A 70 4.09 0.43 -3.17
C ASP A 70 4.67 -0.57 -2.17
N CYS A 71 5.67 -1.32 -2.60
CA CYS A 71 6.26 -2.42 -1.85
C CYS A 71 7.69 -2.04 -1.45
N PRO A 72 8.10 -2.28 -0.19
CA PRO A 72 9.48 -2.04 0.22
C PRO A 72 10.39 -3.06 -0.46
N SER A 73 11.66 -2.71 -0.63
CA SER A 73 12.69 -3.63 -1.12
C SER A 73 13.10 -4.70 -0.09
N GLY A 74 12.70 -4.54 1.16
CA GLY A 74 13.05 -5.43 2.28
C GLY A 74 12.16 -6.67 2.39
N ASN A 75 12.75 -7.77 2.84
CA ASN A 75 12.01 -8.99 3.19
C ASN A 75 11.28 -8.82 4.52
N GLY A 76 10.11 -9.46 4.66
CA GLY A 76 9.38 -9.54 5.94
C GLY A 76 8.10 -8.71 6.00
N ASN A 77 7.73 -8.02 4.93
CA ASN A 77 6.46 -7.31 4.89
C ASN A 77 5.31 -8.18 4.33
N ALA A 78 4.28 -8.42 5.15
CA ALA A 78 3.13 -9.24 4.80
C ALA A 78 2.27 -8.64 3.67
N VAL A 79 2.18 -7.31 3.60
CA VAL A 79 1.42 -6.59 2.56
C VAL A 79 2.12 -6.75 1.22
N ALA A 80 3.42 -6.49 1.17
CA ALA A 80 4.23 -6.63 -0.02
C ALA A 80 4.23 -8.08 -0.53
N ALA A 81 4.47 -9.05 0.37
CA ALA A 81 4.44 -10.46 0.01
C ALA A 81 3.07 -10.85 -0.57
N ARG A 82 1.97 -10.34 -0.02
CA ARG A 82 0.63 -10.66 -0.51
C ARG A 82 0.28 -9.92 -1.80
N ALA A 83 0.62 -8.64 -1.89
CA ALA A 83 0.42 -7.83 -3.09
C ALA A 83 1.17 -8.44 -4.28
N LEU A 84 2.42 -8.86 -4.08
CA LEU A 84 3.20 -9.57 -5.11
C LEU A 84 2.54 -10.88 -5.57
N ASN A 85 1.94 -11.64 -4.65
CA ASN A 85 1.22 -12.87 -4.99
C ASN A 85 -0.10 -12.63 -5.77
N LEU A 86 -0.71 -11.46 -5.62
CA LEU A 86 -1.96 -11.09 -6.30
C LEU A 86 -1.74 -10.23 -7.55
N ALA A 87 -0.53 -9.68 -7.72
CA ALA A 87 -0.22 -8.70 -8.75
C ALA A 87 -0.40 -9.29 -10.16
N LYS A 88 -1.20 -8.61 -10.99
CA LYS A 88 -1.31 -8.90 -12.43
C LYS A 88 -0.03 -8.52 -13.19
N ALA A 89 0.67 -7.50 -12.70
CA ALA A 89 1.94 -7.03 -13.23
C ALA A 89 2.78 -6.45 -12.08
N VAL A 90 4.11 -6.58 -12.18
CA VAL A 90 5.07 -6.00 -11.25
C VAL A 90 5.95 -5.03 -12.01
N ILE A 91 6.00 -3.78 -11.55
CA ILE A 91 6.87 -2.74 -12.12
C ILE A 91 8.12 -2.68 -11.26
N LEU A 92 9.25 -3.12 -11.81
CA LEU A 92 10.55 -3.05 -11.15
C LEU A 92 11.29 -1.80 -11.64
N LEU A 93 11.58 -0.90 -10.72
CA LEU A 93 12.39 0.28 -11.00
C LEU A 93 13.84 -0.04 -10.65
N SER A 94 14.70 -0.14 -11.67
CA SER A 94 16.15 -0.24 -11.49
C SER A 94 16.82 1.09 -11.80
N GLY A 95 17.63 1.57 -10.86
CA GLY A 95 18.63 2.61 -11.15
C GLY A 95 19.84 1.95 -11.79
N GLY A 96 20.43 2.56 -12.82
CA GLY A 96 21.71 2.12 -13.35
C GLY A 96 22.77 2.24 -12.25
N SER A 97 23.25 1.11 -11.74
CA SER A 97 24.42 1.09 -10.87
C SER A 97 25.62 1.50 -11.74
N GLY A 98 25.99 2.77 -11.68
CA GLY A 98 27.19 3.31 -12.31
C GLY A 98 28.48 2.80 -11.65
N VAL A 99 28.62 1.48 -11.51
CA VAL A 99 29.89 0.85 -11.19
C VAL A 99 30.56 0.63 -12.54
N PRO A 100 31.61 1.41 -12.91
CA PRO A 100 32.42 1.04 -14.05
C PRO A 100 33.00 -0.35 -13.75
N ALA A 101 32.87 -1.26 -14.71
CA ALA A 101 33.56 -2.54 -14.65
C ALA A 101 35.06 -2.25 -14.43
N MET A 102 35.57 -2.62 -13.25
CA MET A 102 37.01 -2.72 -13.01
C MET A 102 37.55 -3.96 -13.70
#